data_AF-A0A6P1NID2-F1
#
_entry.id   AF-A0A6P1NID2-F1
#
_cell.length_a   1.000
_cell.length_b   1.000
_cell.length_c   1.000
_cell.angle_alpha   90.00
_cell.angle_beta   90.00
_cell.angle_gamma   90.00
#
_symmetry.space_group_name_H-M   'P 1'
#
loop_
_entity.id
_entity.type
_entity.pdbx_description
1 polymer ?
#
loop_
_entity_poly.entity_id
_entity_poly.type
_entity_poly.pdbx_seq_one_letter_code
_entity_poly.pdbx_strand_id
1 'polypeptide(L)'
;MRLMPRFLLSAAPLAALPGRAVAAGMPQLDFKNPLLQGQVIWGALIFIFFYIVLSRSALPRVDRVIRNRTERIQNDLDLARKAKREADQARKELLDARQKATDHAQANIQTIRDMAKSATESQLAATVERLEAEMREAELNIKTAHNDALHHVNEIASDTATSLINRLLGRDEKATVLDAIKRVQG
;
A
#
# COMPACT_ATOMS: atom_id res chain seq x y z
N MET A 1 32.64 -59.54 52.91
CA MET A 1 33.76 -60.25 52.24
C MET A 1 34.92 -59.25 52.18
N ARG A 2 35.73 -59.15 53.25
CA ARG A 2 37.14 -59.63 53.31
C ARG A 2 37.94 -59.12 52.08
N LEU A 3 38.89 -58.20 52.19
CA LEU A 3 40.13 -58.29 52.98
C LEU A 3 40.84 -56.91 53.07
N MET A 4 41.39 -56.58 54.25
CA MET A 4 42.50 -55.60 54.40
C MET A 4 43.85 -56.29 54.10
N PRO A 5 44.93 -55.51 53.92
CA PRO A 5 45.98 -55.52 54.95
C PRO A 5 46.45 -54.08 55.27
N ARG A 6 46.28 -53.58 56.50
CA ARG A 6 47.27 -53.61 57.60
C ARG A 6 48.71 -53.28 57.16
N PHE A 7 49.09 -52.00 57.28
CA PHE A 7 50.41 -51.63 57.77
C PHE A 7 50.28 -50.79 59.04
N LEU A 8 51.21 -51.09 59.94
CA LEU A 8 51.20 -50.84 61.36
C LEU A 8 51.45 -49.38 61.75
N LEU A 9 50.73 -49.03 62.81
CA LEU A 9 51.06 -48.03 63.82
C LEU A 9 52.53 -48.14 64.27
N SER A 10 53.27 -47.04 64.25
CA SER A 10 54.29 -46.75 65.27
C SER A 10 54.51 -45.25 65.35
N ALA A 11 54.06 -44.67 66.46
CA ALA A 11 54.43 -43.34 66.90
C ALA A 11 55.80 -43.40 67.58
N ALA A 12 56.68 -42.47 67.22
CA ALA A 12 57.76 -42.04 68.10
C ALA A 12 57.88 -40.51 67.97
N PRO A 13 57.66 -39.73 69.05
CA PRO A 13 57.89 -38.30 69.05
C PRO A 13 59.38 -38.07 69.31
N LEU A 14 60.07 -37.38 68.41
CA LEU A 14 61.39 -36.83 68.70
C LEU A 14 61.34 -35.32 68.50
N ALA A 15 61.06 -34.63 69.60
CA ALA A 15 61.39 -33.23 69.75
C ALA A 15 62.91 -33.09 69.61
N ALA A 16 63.34 -32.57 68.46
CA ALA A 16 64.67 -31.98 68.30
C ALA A 16 64.46 -30.47 68.10
N LEU A 17 65.08 -29.71 68.99
CA LEU A 17 64.96 -28.28 69.22
C LEU A 17 65.10 -27.43 67.94
N PRO A 18 64.47 -26.24 67.89
CA PRO A 18 64.70 -25.27 66.82
C PRO A 18 66.14 -24.76 66.93
N GLY A 19 67.03 -25.35 66.14
CA GLY A 19 68.32 -24.75 65.84
C GLY A 19 68.06 -23.41 65.16
N ARG A 20 68.50 -22.32 65.81
CA ARG A 20 68.49 -20.96 65.28
C ARG A 20 69.03 -20.95 63.84
N ALA A 21 68.13 -20.94 62.87
CA ALA A 21 68.41 -20.42 61.55
C ALA A 21 68.55 -18.90 61.72
N VAL A 22 69.79 -18.47 61.99
CA VAL A 22 70.22 -17.09 61.79
C VAL A 22 69.74 -16.68 60.41
N ALA A 23 69.08 -15.52 60.31
CA ALA A 23 68.67 -14.90 59.06
C ALA A 23 69.90 -14.51 58.23
N ALA A 24 70.60 -15.50 57.68
CA ALA A 24 71.32 -15.34 56.44
C ALA A 24 70.24 -15.23 55.37
N GLY A 25 70.19 -14.08 54.68
CA GLY A 25 69.24 -13.85 53.59
C GLY A 25 69.12 -15.08 52.71
N MET A 26 67.89 -15.43 52.34
CA MET A 26 67.53 -16.71 51.71
C MET A 26 68.66 -17.19 50.77
N PRO A 27 69.38 -18.28 51.08
CA PRO A 27 70.53 -18.75 50.27
C PRO A 27 70.14 -19.14 48.83
N GLN A 28 68.84 -19.13 48.53
CA GLN A 28 68.22 -19.31 47.22
C GLN A 28 68.34 -18.06 46.32
N LEU A 29 68.65 -16.88 46.87
CA LEU A 29 68.77 -15.60 46.16
C LEU A 29 70.20 -15.03 46.21
N ASP A 30 71.21 -15.85 46.47
CA ASP A 30 72.60 -15.41 46.45
C ASP A 30 73.13 -15.37 45.00
N PHE A 31 72.95 -14.21 44.35
CA PHE A 31 73.37 -13.92 42.97
C PHE A 31 74.88 -14.07 42.71
N LYS A 32 75.70 -14.34 43.74
CA LYS A 32 77.13 -14.68 43.58
C LYS A 32 77.38 -16.15 43.25
N ASN A 33 76.35 -17.01 43.30
CA ASN A 33 76.47 -18.41 42.88
C ASN A 33 76.51 -18.54 41.35
N PRO A 34 77.57 -19.13 40.77
CA PRO A 34 77.70 -19.29 39.32
C PRO A 34 76.58 -20.14 38.68
N LEU A 35 75.93 -21.00 39.47
CA LEU A 35 74.80 -21.83 39.03
C LEU A 35 73.53 -21.01 38.77
N LEU A 36 73.24 -20.00 39.60
CA LEU A 36 72.05 -19.14 39.43
C LEU A 36 72.20 -18.22 38.21
N GLN A 37 73.41 -17.72 37.94
CA GLN A 37 73.68 -16.92 36.75
C GLN A 37 73.49 -17.73 35.45
N GLY A 38 73.95 -18.99 35.43
CA GLY A 38 73.70 -19.90 34.31
C GLY A 38 72.22 -20.19 34.07
N GLN A 39 71.44 -20.41 35.13
CA GLN A 39 70.00 -20.65 35.03
C GLN A 39 69.23 -19.44 34.47
N VAL A 40 69.60 -18.21 34.89
CA VAL A 40 68.98 -16.99 34.37
C VAL A 40 69.33 -16.75 32.91
N ILE A 41 70.59 -16.94 32.50
CA ILE A 41 71.02 -16.78 31.10
C ILE A 41 70.30 -17.80 30.21
N TRP A 42 70.24 -19.06 30.63
CA TRP A 42 69.54 -20.10 29.86
C TRP A 42 68.02 -19.88 29.83
N GLY A 43 67.43 -19.45 30.95
CA GLY A 43 66.03 -19.06 31.02
C GLY A 43 65.70 -17.88 30.09
N ALA A 44 66.57 -16.87 30.05
CA ALA A 44 66.44 -15.74 29.13
C ALA A 44 66.56 -16.19 27.66
N LEU A 45 67.50 -17.09 27.34
CA LEU A 45 67.63 -17.66 25.99
C LEU A 45 66.36 -18.40 25.55
N ILE A 46 65.82 -19.28 26.39
CA ILE A 46 64.57 -20.00 26.10
C ILE A 46 63.40 -19.03 25.99
N PHE A 47 63.32 -18.04 26.88
CA PHE A 47 62.26 -17.03 26.86
C PHE A 47 62.29 -16.21 25.56
N ILE A 48 63.46 -15.75 25.12
CA ILE A 48 63.63 -15.02 23.86
C ILE A 48 63.25 -15.91 22.68
N PHE A 49 63.68 -17.17 22.67
CA PHE A 49 63.30 -18.13 21.63
C PHE A 49 61.77 -18.30 21.55
N PHE A 50 61.10 -18.54 22.69
CA PHE A 50 59.64 -18.63 22.74
C PHE A 50 58.96 -17.32 22.34
N TYR A 51 59.49 -16.17 22.77
CA TYR A 51 58.97 -14.86 22.41
C TYR A 51 58.97 -14.65 20.90
N ILE A 52 60.06 -15.00 20.22
CA ILE A 52 60.16 -14.90 18.75
C ILE A 52 59.13 -15.84 18.09
N VAL A 53 58.98 -17.06 18.59
CA VAL A 53 58.00 -18.02 18.06
C VAL A 53 56.56 -17.50 18.23
N LEU A 54 56.20 -16.98 19.41
CA LEU A 54 54.87 -16.43 19.67
C LEU A 54 54.61 -15.16 18.86
N SER A 55 55.58 -14.24 18.82
CA SER A 55 55.52 -13.00 18.06
C SER A 55 55.31 -13.26 16.57
N ARG A 56 56.04 -14.24 16.01
CA ARG A 56 56.02 -14.52 14.58
C ARG A 56 54.93 -15.50 14.14
N SER A 57 54.37 -16.31 15.04
CA SER A 57 53.40 -17.36 14.68
C SER A 57 52.05 -17.25 15.41
N ALA A 58 52.04 -17.13 16.73
CA ALA A 58 50.80 -17.16 17.50
C ALA A 58 49.99 -15.86 17.36
N LEU A 59 50.63 -14.70 17.56
CA LEU A 59 49.99 -13.39 17.43
C LEU A 59 49.41 -13.12 16.03
N PRO A 60 50.14 -13.34 14.91
CA PRO A 60 49.58 -13.06 13.59
C PRO A 60 48.39 -13.97 13.22
N ARG A 61 48.29 -15.17 13.81
CA ARG A 61 47.13 -16.05 13.62
C ARG A 61 45.87 -15.47 14.28
N VAL A 62 45.99 -14.99 15.51
CA VAL A 62 44.85 -14.38 16.25
C VAL A 62 44.38 -13.10 15.54
N ASP A 63 45.33 -12.25 15.17
CA ASP A 63 45.09 -11.01 14.46
C ASP A 63 44.39 -11.23 13.10
N ARG A 64 44.78 -12.28 12.35
CA ARG A 64 44.07 -12.69 11.13
C ARG A 64 42.60 -13.07 11.39
N VAL A 65 42.30 -13.79 12.48
CA VAL A 65 40.92 -14.17 12.82
C VAL A 65 40.08 -12.94 13.16
N ILE A 66 40.64 -12.00 13.93
CA ILE A 66 39.96 -10.75 14.30
C ILE A 66 39.66 -9.94 13.04
N ARG A 67 40.65 -9.72 12.17
CA ARG A 67 40.46 -9.03 10.89
C ARG A 67 39.39 -9.70 10.02
N ASN A 68 39.48 -11.01 9.80
CA ASN A 68 38.50 -11.73 8.99
C ASN A 68 37.06 -11.57 9.52
N ARG A 69 36.88 -11.58 10.84
CA ARG A 69 35.57 -11.35 11.46
C ARG A 69 35.09 -9.91 11.25
N THR A 70 35.96 -8.94 11.51
CA THR A 70 35.63 -7.52 11.29
C THR A 70 35.29 -7.25 9.83
N GLU A 71 36.11 -7.73 8.89
CA GLU A 71 35.88 -7.59 7.45
C GLU A 71 34.55 -8.23 7.05
N ARG A 72 34.24 -9.43 7.55
CA ARG A 72 32.95 -10.08 7.29
C ARG A 72 31.79 -9.26 7.82
N ILE A 73 31.87 -8.76 9.05
CA ILE A 73 30.82 -7.91 9.63
C ILE A 73 30.64 -6.63 8.80
N GLN A 74 31.73 -5.97 8.40
CA GLN A 74 31.64 -4.77 7.56
C GLN A 74 31.01 -5.08 6.20
N ASN A 75 31.42 -6.16 5.55
CA ASN A 75 30.84 -6.60 4.29
C ASN A 75 29.34 -6.90 4.43
N ASP A 76 28.95 -7.62 5.49
CA ASP A 76 27.55 -7.96 5.75
C ASP A 76 26.72 -6.69 6.05
N LEU A 77 27.27 -5.73 6.79
CA LEU A 77 26.63 -4.43 7.05
C LEU A 77 26.48 -3.60 5.78
N ASP A 78 27.49 -3.58 4.91
CA ASP A 78 27.44 -2.82 3.66
C ASP A 78 26.47 -3.44 2.65
N LEU A 79 26.42 -4.77 2.58
CA LEU A 79 25.39 -5.49 1.83
C LEU A 79 23.99 -5.19 2.37
N ALA A 80 23.80 -5.22 3.70
CA ALA A 80 22.53 -4.88 4.31
C ALA A 80 22.12 -3.42 4.04
N ARG A 81 23.06 -2.47 4.11
CA ARG A 81 22.81 -1.06 3.77
C ARG A 81 22.46 -0.90 2.30
N LYS A 82 23.14 -1.61 1.40
CA LYS A 82 22.84 -1.59 -0.05
C LYS A 82 21.44 -2.14 -0.32
N ALA A 83 21.12 -3.31 0.22
CA ALA A 83 19.80 -3.91 0.10
C ALA A 83 18.70 -3.00 0.67
N LYS A 84 18.96 -2.35 1.81
CA LYS A 84 18.04 -1.36 2.38
C LYS A 84 17.83 -0.17 1.45
N ARG A 85 18.90 0.42 0.89
CA ARG A 85 18.79 1.53 -0.07
C ARG A 85 18.01 1.13 -1.33
N GLU A 86 18.25 -0.06 -1.85
CA GLU A 86 17.51 -0.58 -3.01
C GLU A 86 16.03 -0.78 -2.68
N ALA A 87 15.70 -1.32 -1.51
CA ALA A 87 14.32 -1.47 -1.05
C ALA A 87 13.63 -0.12 -0.82
N ASP A 88 14.31 0.86 -0.21
CA ASP A 88 13.79 2.20 0.00
C ASP A 88 13.55 2.93 -1.34
N GLN A 89 14.45 2.75 -2.31
CA GLN A 89 14.30 3.29 -3.66
C GLN A 89 13.11 2.64 -4.39
N ALA A 90 13.02 1.31 -4.39
CA ALA A 90 11.90 0.58 -4.99
C ALA A 90 10.57 0.96 -4.34
N ARG A 91 10.55 1.17 -3.01
CA ARG A 91 9.37 1.66 -2.30
C ARG A 91 8.98 3.06 -2.74
N LYS A 92 9.95 3.97 -2.91
CA LYS A 92 9.69 5.33 -3.39
C LYS A 92 9.12 5.32 -4.81
N GLU A 93 9.69 4.52 -5.71
CA GLU A 93 9.20 4.36 -7.08
C GLU A 93 7.78 3.79 -7.12
N LEU A 94 7.47 2.79 -6.28
CA LEU A 94 6.13 2.24 -6.17
C LEU A 94 5.12 3.28 -5.68
N LEU A 95 5.48 4.09 -4.69
CA LEU A 95 4.61 5.16 -4.17
C LEU A 95 4.36 6.23 -5.23
N ASP A 96 5.40 6.66 -5.95
CA ASP A 96 5.28 7.63 -7.05
C ASP A 96 4.40 7.07 -8.19
N ALA A 97 4.62 5.82 -8.59
CA ALA A 97 3.80 5.16 -9.61
C ALA A 97 2.33 5.03 -9.19
N ARG A 98 2.07 4.71 -7.91
CA ARG A 98 0.69 4.67 -7.36
C ARG A 98 0.03 6.04 -7.34
N GLN A 99 0.77 7.08 -6.95
CA GLN A 99 0.25 8.45 -6.95
C GLN A 99 -0.11 8.87 -8.38
N LYS A 100 0.81 8.70 -9.34
CA LYS A 100 0.55 8.98 -10.76
C LYS A 100 -0.65 8.21 -11.29
N ALA A 101 -0.74 6.91 -11.01
CA ALA A 101 -1.88 6.10 -11.45
C ALA A 101 -3.21 6.60 -10.86
N THR A 102 -3.21 7.02 -9.60
CA THR A 102 -4.39 7.59 -8.94
C THR A 102 -4.78 8.93 -9.57
N ASP A 103 -3.81 9.81 -9.81
CA ASP A 103 -4.03 11.12 -10.43
C ASP A 103 -4.57 10.97 -11.86
N HIS A 104 -3.99 10.07 -12.65
CA HIS A 104 -4.48 9.74 -13.99
C HIS A 104 -5.90 9.16 -13.97
N ALA A 105 -6.20 8.26 -13.01
CA ALA A 105 -7.53 7.71 -12.87
C ALA A 105 -8.56 8.79 -12.50
N GLN A 106 -8.24 9.69 -11.58
CA GLN A 106 -9.09 10.83 -11.20
C GLN A 106 -9.33 11.78 -12.38
N ALA A 107 -8.28 12.12 -13.13
CA ALA A 107 -8.38 12.96 -14.32
C ALA A 107 -9.24 12.31 -15.42
N ASN A 108 -9.11 11.00 -15.63
CA ASN A 108 -9.93 10.26 -16.58
C ASN A 108 -11.40 10.21 -16.13
N ILE A 109 -11.66 9.97 -14.84
CA ILE A 109 -13.02 10.00 -14.29
C ILE A 109 -13.66 11.38 -14.47
N GLN A 110 -12.91 12.45 -14.23
CA GLN A 110 -13.41 13.82 -14.42
C GLN A 110 -13.73 14.09 -15.89
N THR A 111 -12.81 13.75 -16.80
CA THR A 111 -13.04 13.87 -18.25
C THR A 111 -14.29 13.10 -18.70
N ILE A 112 -14.45 11.85 -18.25
CA ILE A 112 -15.61 11.03 -18.59
C ILE A 112 -16.90 11.64 -18.03
N ARG A 113 -16.88 12.17 -16.81
CA ARG A 113 -18.04 12.86 -16.21
C ARG A 113 -18.42 14.10 -17.00
N ASP A 114 -17.45 14.90 -17.41
CA ASP A 114 -17.69 16.13 -18.18
C ASP A 114 -18.23 15.80 -19.58
N MET A 115 -17.65 14.79 -20.25
CA MET A 115 -18.17 14.28 -21.52
C MET A 115 -19.59 13.71 -21.39
N ALA A 116 -19.85 12.91 -20.35
CA ALA A 116 -21.18 12.33 -20.11
C ALA A 116 -22.21 13.43 -19.85
N LYS A 117 -21.86 14.43 -19.03
CA LYS A 117 -22.73 15.58 -18.75
C LYS A 117 -23.06 16.34 -20.02
N SER A 118 -22.05 16.67 -20.83
CA SER A 118 -22.26 17.37 -22.12
C SER A 118 -23.12 16.55 -23.09
N ALA A 119 -22.89 15.23 -23.18
CA ALA A 119 -23.71 14.34 -24.00
C ALA A 119 -25.17 14.27 -23.51
N THR A 120 -25.38 14.19 -22.20
CA THR A 120 -26.74 14.22 -21.60
C THR A 120 -27.43 15.56 -21.85
N GLU A 121 -26.74 16.69 -21.69
CA GLU A 121 -27.29 18.02 -21.98
C GLU A 121 -27.71 18.14 -23.46
N SER A 122 -26.88 17.66 -24.38
CA SER A 122 -27.19 17.63 -25.82
C SER A 122 -28.38 16.74 -26.16
N GLN A 123 -28.43 15.53 -25.61
CA GLN A 123 -29.56 14.61 -25.79
C GLN A 123 -30.85 15.17 -25.18
N LEU A 124 -30.76 15.82 -24.02
CA LEU A 124 -31.89 16.48 -23.38
C LEU A 124 -32.41 17.62 -24.27
N ALA A 125 -31.53 18.48 -24.78
CA ALA A 125 -31.91 19.57 -25.68
C ALA A 125 -32.60 19.05 -26.95
N ALA A 126 -32.04 18.03 -27.61
CA ALA A 126 -32.65 17.41 -28.79
C ALA A 126 -34.00 16.74 -28.48
N THR A 127 -34.12 16.11 -27.30
CA THR A 127 -35.38 15.50 -26.86
C THR A 127 -36.44 16.55 -26.59
N VAL A 128 -36.08 17.65 -25.93
CA VAL A 128 -36.98 18.79 -25.68
C VAL A 128 -37.46 19.40 -27.00
N GLU A 129 -36.56 19.65 -27.96
CA GLU A 129 -36.93 20.19 -29.27
C GLU A 129 -37.91 19.28 -30.03
N ARG A 130 -37.65 17.96 -30.04
CA ARG A 130 -38.57 16.98 -30.64
C ARG A 130 -39.93 17.00 -29.94
N LEU A 131 -39.94 17.04 -28.61
CA LEU A 131 -41.18 17.05 -27.84
C LEU A 131 -41.99 18.32 -28.07
N GLU A 132 -41.34 19.47 -28.20
CA GLU A 132 -42.00 20.74 -28.56
C GLU A 132 -42.57 20.72 -29.98
N ALA A 133 -41.89 20.06 -30.94
CA ALA A 133 -42.43 19.86 -32.28
C ALA A 133 -43.67 18.96 -32.26
N GLU A 134 -43.62 17.82 -31.57
CA GLU A 134 -44.74 16.89 -31.42
C GLU A 134 -45.93 17.53 -30.68
N MET A 135 -45.68 18.34 -29.65
CA MET A 135 -46.73 19.09 -28.95
C MET A 135 -47.42 20.09 -29.90
N ARG A 136 -46.66 20.84 -30.70
CA ARG A 136 -47.23 21.79 -31.68
C ARG A 136 -48.06 21.07 -32.75
N GLU A 137 -47.59 19.94 -33.25
CA GLU A 137 -48.34 19.12 -34.21
C GLU A 137 -49.62 18.57 -33.60
N ALA A 138 -49.56 18.04 -32.37
CA ALA A 138 -50.73 17.55 -31.65
C ALA A 138 -51.74 18.68 -31.39
N GLU A 139 -51.30 19.88 -31.01
CA GLU A 139 -52.17 21.05 -30.84
C GLU A 139 -52.87 21.45 -32.14
N LEU A 140 -52.17 21.39 -33.29
CA LEU A 140 -52.78 21.65 -34.60
C LEU A 140 -53.82 20.59 -34.95
N ASN A 141 -53.50 19.31 -34.75
CA ASN A 141 -54.41 18.19 -35.00
C ASN A 141 -55.65 18.24 -34.11
N ILE A 142 -55.51 18.65 -32.84
CA ILE A 142 -56.64 18.86 -31.93
C ILE A 142 -57.52 20.01 -32.43
N LYS A 143 -56.92 21.13 -32.89
CA LYS A 143 -57.66 22.27 -33.43
C LYS A 143 -58.43 21.91 -34.71
N THR A 144 -57.83 21.15 -35.61
CA THR A 144 -58.51 20.70 -36.84
C THR A 144 -59.65 19.75 -36.51
N ALA A 145 -59.40 18.71 -35.71
CA ALA A 145 -60.45 17.77 -35.30
C ALA A 145 -61.59 18.46 -34.54
N HIS A 146 -61.28 19.47 -33.72
CA HIS A 146 -62.28 20.29 -33.04
C HIS A 146 -63.14 21.09 -34.02
N ASN A 147 -62.52 21.73 -35.03
CA ASN A 147 -63.25 22.49 -36.04
C ASN A 147 -64.11 21.57 -36.93
N ASP A 148 -63.60 20.41 -37.33
CA ASP A 148 -64.35 19.42 -38.11
C ASP A 148 -65.54 18.88 -37.32
N ALA A 149 -65.37 18.58 -36.03
CA ALA A 149 -66.46 18.17 -35.15
C ALA A 149 -67.54 19.27 -35.03
N LEU A 150 -67.16 20.54 -34.87
CA LEU A 150 -68.10 21.65 -34.86
C LEU A 150 -68.84 21.81 -36.19
N HIS A 151 -68.17 21.60 -37.32
CA HIS A 151 -68.78 21.62 -38.64
C HIS A 151 -69.83 20.52 -38.78
N HIS A 152 -69.48 19.27 -38.43
CA HIS A 152 -70.42 18.15 -38.47
C HIS A 152 -71.61 18.32 -37.53
N VAL A 153 -71.42 18.89 -36.34
CA VAL A 153 -72.54 19.22 -35.43
C VAL A 153 -73.48 20.23 -36.10
N ASN A 154 -72.95 21.21 -36.82
CA ASN A 154 -73.76 22.20 -37.53
C ASN A 154 -74.53 21.59 -38.70
N GLU A 155 -73.92 20.68 -39.47
CA GLU A 155 -74.60 19.92 -40.53
C GLU A 155 -75.74 19.08 -39.95
N ILE A 156 -75.49 18.31 -38.88
CA ILE A 156 -76.50 17.50 -38.20
C ILE A 156 -77.63 18.39 -37.64
N ALA A 157 -77.30 19.54 -37.06
CA ALA A 157 -78.29 20.48 -36.56
C ALA A 157 -79.16 21.05 -37.70
N SER A 158 -78.56 21.42 -38.83
CA SER A 158 -79.27 21.90 -40.03
C SER A 158 -80.20 20.83 -40.62
N ASP A 159 -79.70 19.60 -40.76
CA ASP A 159 -80.48 18.47 -41.29
C ASP A 159 -81.64 18.11 -40.35
N THR A 160 -81.39 18.08 -39.04
CA THR A 160 -82.42 17.80 -38.03
C THR A 160 -83.47 18.90 -37.99
N ALA A 161 -83.07 20.18 -38.04
CA ALA A 161 -84.00 21.32 -38.08
C ALA A 161 -84.86 21.31 -39.34
N THR A 162 -84.26 21.04 -40.51
CA THR A 162 -84.97 20.90 -41.79
C THR A 162 -85.99 19.75 -41.74
N SER A 163 -85.57 18.59 -41.20
CA SER A 163 -86.45 17.43 -41.05
C SER A 163 -87.64 17.72 -40.11
N LEU A 164 -87.39 18.41 -38.99
CA LEU A 164 -88.43 18.87 -38.07
C LEU A 164 -89.43 19.83 -38.75
N ILE A 165 -88.93 20.81 -39.51
CA ILE A 165 -89.76 21.79 -40.23
C ILE A 165 -90.60 21.11 -41.32
N ASN A 166 -90.00 20.21 -42.09
CA ASN A 166 -90.72 19.44 -43.11
C ASN A 166 -91.85 18.60 -42.49
N ARG A 167 -91.64 18.03 -41.30
CA ARG A 167 -92.64 17.21 -40.61
C ARG A 167 -93.74 18.03 -39.92
N LEU A 168 -93.47 19.28 -39.52
CA LEU A 168 -94.43 20.17 -38.86
C LEU A 168 -95.23 21.06 -39.82
N LEU A 169 -94.61 21.55 -40.90
CA LEU A 169 -95.17 22.60 -41.77
C LEU A 169 -95.46 22.11 -43.20
N GLY A 170 -94.96 20.94 -43.61
CA GLY A 170 -95.24 20.34 -44.91
C GLY A 170 -94.73 21.12 -46.14
N ARG A 171 -93.85 22.13 -45.93
CA ARG A 171 -93.15 22.89 -46.98
C ARG A 171 -91.64 22.72 -46.86
N ASP A 172 -91.00 22.46 -47.99
CA ASP A 172 -89.56 22.27 -48.12
C ASP A 172 -88.85 23.64 -48.24
N GLU A 173 -88.63 24.31 -47.10
CA GLU A 173 -87.90 25.59 -47.03
C GLU A 173 -86.44 25.39 -46.55
N LYS A 174 -85.70 24.52 -47.23
CA LYS A 174 -84.26 24.30 -46.98
C LYS A 174 -83.42 25.58 -47.02
N ALA A 175 -83.78 26.53 -47.88
CA ALA A 175 -83.02 27.77 -48.06
C ALA A 175 -83.15 28.72 -46.85
N THR A 176 -84.32 28.81 -46.23
CA THR A 176 -84.58 29.71 -45.09
C THR A 176 -83.86 29.25 -43.82
N VAL A 177 -83.76 27.93 -43.61
CA VAL A 177 -83.08 27.32 -42.46
C VAL A 177 -81.57 27.51 -42.53
N LEU A 178 -80.97 27.31 -43.70
CA LEU A 178 -79.54 27.54 -43.92
C LEU A 178 -79.15 29.02 -43.74
N ASP A 179 -80.03 29.95 -44.14
CA ASP A 179 -79.80 31.39 -43.99
C ASP A 179 -79.94 31.84 -42.51
N ALA A 180 -80.84 31.21 -41.75
CA ALA A 180 -81.00 31.45 -40.31
C ALA A 180 -79.80 30.93 -39.49
N ILE A 181 -79.27 29.75 -39.82
CA ILE A 181 -78.08 29.18 -39.16
C ILE A 181 -76.85 30.05 -39.42
N LYS A 182 -76.67 30.53 -40.67
CA LYS A 182 -75.57 31.45 -41.01
C LYS A 182 -75.64 32.79 -40.27
N ARG A 183 -76.83 33.32 -40.01
CA ARG A 183 -77.02 34.56 -39.23
C ARG A 183 -76.64 34.44 -37.75
N VAL A 184 -76.67 33.22 -37.18
CA VAL A 184 -76.30 32.97 -35.77
C VAL A 184 -74.80 32.68 -35.62
N GLN A 185 -74.12 32.29 -36.69
CA GLN A 185 -72.68 31.96 -36.70
C GLN A 185 -71.75 33.12 -37.06
N GLY A 186 -72.28 34.24 -37.57
CA GLY A 186 -71.52 35.49 -37.74
C GLY A 186 -71.54 36.33 -36.46
#